data_AF-A0A939U204-F1
#
_entry.id   AF-A0A939U204-F1
#
_cell.length_a   1.000
_cell.length_b   1.000
_cell.length_c   1.000
_cell.angle_alpha   90.00
_cell.angle_beta   90.00
_cell.angle_gamma   90.00
#
_symmetry.space_group_name_H-M   'P 1'
#
loop_
_entity.id
_entity.type
_entity.pdbx_description
1 polymer ?
#
loop_
_entity_poly.entity_id
_entity_poly.type
_entity_poly.pdbx_seq_one_letter_code
_entity_poly.pdbx_strand_id
1 'polypeptide(L)'
;MLLEEIYSPAFAISKNGKVTVFLPELVGEPETPEISYLFENSLFFKRAAGTGCPITGVPEDVVQQLRSSDKMLVIEIDLDKVSELNEGRLTDPSKVFKRYYEAMIDRDSFAENSVDAI
;
A
#
# COMPACT_ATOMS: atom_id res chain seq x y z
N MET A 1 7.54 -16.69 12.31
CA MET A 1 6.35 -16.16 12.98
C MET A 1 5.36 -15.69 11.92
N LEU A 2 4.14 -16.24 11.92
CA LEU A 2 3.06 -15.66 11.12
C LEU A 2 2.55 -14.43 11.87
N LEU A 3 2.56 -13.28 11.21
CA LEU A 3 1.90 -12.08 11.70
C LEU A 3 0.40 -12.19 11.42
N GLU A 4 -0.40 -11.38 12.12
CA GLU A 4 -1.85 -11.36 11.91
C GLU A 4 -2.20 -11.10 10.45
N GLU A 5 -3.30 -11.70 9.99
CA GLU A 5 -3.82 -11.50 8.65
C GLU A 5 -4.28 -10.06 8.46
N ILE A 6 -3.86 -9.45 7.34
CA ILE A 6 -4.29 -8.09 6.98
C ILE A 6 -5.35 -8.20 5.90
N TYR A 7 -6.60 -7.93 6.30
CA TYR A 7 -7.74 -7.98 5.39
C TYR A 7 -7.89 -6.66 4.61
N SER A 8 -7.83 -6.75 3.28
CA SER A 8 -8.07 -5.67 2.31
C SER A 8 -7.43 -4.33 2.71
N PRO A 9 -6.09 -4.28 2.81
CA PRO A 9 -5.39 -3.04 3.09
C PRO A 9 -5.61 -2.02 1.96
N ALA A 10 -5.23 -0.77 2.21
CA ALA A 10 -5.34 0.25 1.19
C ALA A 10 -4.28 0.03 0.09
N PHE A 11 -4.72 0.03 -1.17
CA PHE A 11 -3.85 -0.04 -2.34
C PHE A 11 -4.00 1.21 -3.20
N ALA A 12 -2.90 1.68 -3.78
CA ALA A 12 -2.88 2.69 -4.82
C ALA A 12 -2.13 2.16 -6.05
N ILE A 13 -2.66 2.43 -7.24
CA ILE A 13 -2.01 2.12 -8.51
C ILE A 13 -1.66 3.45 -9.17
N SER A 14 -0.38 3.68 -9.42
CA SER A 14 0.07 4.88 -10.14
C SER A 14 -0.18 4.76 -11.64
N LYS A 15 -0.08 5.89 -12.36
CA LYS A 15 -0.27 5.94 -13.83
C LYS A 15 0.69 5.05 -14.63
N ASN A 16 1.89 4.80 -14.10
CA ASN A 16 2.86 3.88 -14.69
C ASN A 16 2.70 2.42 -14.21
N GLY A 17 1.58 2.10 -13.55
CA GLY A 17 1.26 0.74 -13.14
C GLY A 17 2.02 0.24 -11.91
N LYS A 18 2.66 1.12 -11.14
CA LYS A 18 3.28 0.72 -9.87
C LYS A 18 2.21 0.58 -8.80
N VAL A 19 2.20 -0.58 -8.14
CA VAL A 19 1.31 -0.84 -7.02
C VAL A 19 2.00 -0.41 -5.72
N THR A 20 1.25 0.31 -4.90
CA THR A 20 1.64 0.69 -3.54
C THR A 20 0.61 0.12 -2.58
N VAL A 21 1.05 -0.55 -1.53
CA VAL A 21 0.20 -1.05 -0.44
C VAL A 21 0.54 -0.31 0.85
N PHE A 22 -0.49 0.05 1.60
CA PHE A 22 -0.39 0.69 2.90
C PHE A 22 -0.82 -0.29 3.98
N LEU A 23 0.11 -0.67 4.85
CA LEU A 23 -0.11 -1.62 5.95
C LEU A 23 0.03 -0.88 7.30
N PRO A 24 -0.65 -1.34 8.36
CA PRO A 24 -0.27 -0.96 9.71
C PRO A 24 1.20 -1.32 9.97
N GLU A 25 1.88 -0.54 10.82
CA GLU A 25 3.23 -0.86 11.26
C GLU A 25 3.29 -2.23 11.93
N LEU A 26 4.28 -3.03 11.53
CA LEU A 26 4.50 -4.37 12.06
C LEU A 26 5.70 -4.36 13.01
N VAL A 27 5.63 -5.15 14.08
CA VAL A 27 6.65 -5.18 15.13
C VAL A 27 8.04 -5.56 14.57
N GLY A 28 9.05 -4.76 14.93
CA GLY A 28 10.45 -4.96 14.58
C GLY A 28 10.85 -4.33 13.24
N GLU A 29 12.10 -4.48 12.82
CA GLU A 29 12.61 -3.92 11.55
C GLU A 29 12.39 -4.90 10.37
N PRO A 30 12.12 -4.39 9.15
CA PRO A 30 12.12 -5.22 7.96
C PRO A 30 13.56 -5.62 7.56
N GLU A 31 13.74 -6.82 7.01
CA GLU A 31 15.06 -7.29 6.57
C GLU A 31 15.15 -7.36 5.04
N THR A 32 14.44 -8.30 4.44
CA THR A 32 14.41 -8.53 2.98
C THR A 32 12.98 -8.81 2.58
N PRO A 33 12.17 -7.75 2.43
CA PRO A 33 10.76 -7.89 2.13
C PRO A 33 10.54 -8.53 0.76
N GLU A 34 9.57 -9.43 0.68
CA GLU A 34 9.22 -10.20 -0.50
C GLU A 34 7.71 -10.40 -0.54
N ILE A 35 7.14 -10.38 -1.75
CA ILE A 35 5.72 -10.63 -1.97
C ILE A 35 5.59 -11.88 -2.81
N SER A 36 4.77 -12.81 -2.35
CA SER A 36 4.47 -14.05 -3.05
C SER A 36 2.96 -14.16 -3.28
N TYR A 37 2.55 -14.75 -4.40
CA TYR A 37 1.16 -15.09 -4.63
C TYR A 37 0.79 -16.35 -3.86
N LEU A 38 -0.31 -16.32 -3.11
CA LEU A 38 -0.82 -17.52 -2.42
C LEU A 38 -1.92 -18.20 -3.23
N PHE A 39 -3.04 -17.49 -3.43
CA PHE A 39 -4.25 -17.96 -4.12
C PHE A 39 -5.07 -16.74 -4.58
N GLU A 40 -6.22 -16.94 -5.24
CA GLU A 40 -7.04 -15.86 -5.81
C GLU A 40 -7.28 -14.73 -4.79
N ASN A 41 -6.97 -13.49 -5.20
CA ASN A 41 -7.09 -12.27 -4.41
C ASN A 41 -6.33 -12.27 -3.07
N SER A 42 -5.25 -13.07 -2.96
CA SER A 42 -4.43 -13.17 -1.75
C SER A 42 -2.93 -13.18 -2.05
N LEU A 43 -2.20 -12.38 -1.28
CA LEU A 43 -0.75 -12.25 -1.32
C LEU A 43 -0.16 -12.69 0.03
N PHE A 44 1.08 -13.14 0.03
CA PHE A 44 1.88 -13.26 1.24
C PHE A 44 2.95 -12.19 1.22
N PHE A 45 2.94 -11.31 2.21
CA PHE A 45 4.02 -10.37 2.44
C PHE A 45 4.97 -10.95 3.47
N LYS A 46 6.11 -11.44 2.99
CA LYS A 46 7.23 -11.84 3.82
C LYS A 46 8.04 -10.58 4.13
N ARG A 47 8.21 -10.27 5.41
CA ARG A 47 8.87 -9.06 5.88
C ARG A 47 10.33 -9.31 6.28
N ALA A 48 10.59 -10.48 6.86
CA ALA A 48 11.91 -10.93 7.33
C ALA A 48 12.03 -12.46 7.27
N ALA A 49 13.21 -13.00 7.57
CA ALA A 49 13.41 -14.45 7.57
C ALA A 49 12.44 -15.15 8.53
N GLY A 50 11.52 -15.94 7.96
CA GLY A 50 10.49 -16.66 8.72
C GLY A 50 9.36 -15.78 9.25
N THR A 51 9.30 -14.47 8.94
CA THR A 51 8.24 -13.56 9.41
C THR A 51 7.49 -12.94 8.24
N GLY A 52 6.16 -13.02 8.28
CA GLY A 52 5.30 -12.44 7.25
C GLY A 52 3.82 -12.55 7.58
N CYS A 53 2.99 -11.86 6.81
CA CYS A 53 1.54 -11.85 6.94
C CYS A 53 0.86 -12.20 5.61
N PRO A 54 -0.26 -12.94 5.65
CA PRO A 54 -1.17 -13.00 4.52
C PRO A 54 -1.91 -11.67 4.37
N ILE A 55 -2.03 -11.21 3.13
CA ILE A 55 -2.84 -10.07 2.71
C ILE A 55 -3.97 -10.63 1.85
N THR A 56 -5.20 -10.57 2.35
CA THR A 56 -6.37 -11.17 1.69
C THR A 56 -7.36 -10.10 1.24
N GLY A 57 -8.31 -10.46 0.37
CA GLY A 57 -9.27 -9.50 -0.17
C GLY A 57 -8.61 -8.42 -1.03
N VAL A 58 -7.53 -8.79 -1.73
CA VAL A 58 -6.83 -7.91 -2.67
C VAL A 58 -7.74 -7.68 -3.89
N PRO A 59 -8.00 -6.41 -4.28
CA PRO A 59 -8.80 -6.10 -5.46
C PRO A 59 -8.26 -6.75 -6.73
N GLU A 60 -9.14 -7.18 -7.63
CA GLU A 60 -8.75 -7.92 -8.83
C GLU A 60 -7.87 -7.08 -9.77
N ASP A 61 -8.16 -5.78 -9.91
CA ASP A 61 -7.35 -4.83 -10.68
C ASP A 61 -5.91 -4.72 -10.14
N VAL A 62 -5.75 -4.72 -8.81
CA VAL A 62 -4.44 -4.76 -8.16
C VAL A 62 -3.72 -6.07 -8.46
N VAL A 63 -4.39 -7.22 -8.38
CA VAL A 63 -3.80 -8.53 -8.72
C VAL A 63 -3.36 -8.57 -10.17
N GLN A 64 -4.20 -8.07 -11.09
CA GLN A 64 -3.86 -7.99 -12.52
C GLN A 64 -2.66 -7.09 -12.76
N GLN A 65 -2.58 -5.94 -12.08
CA GLN A 65 -1.45 -5.03 -12.20
C GLN A 65 -0.15 -5.61 -11.61
N LEU A 66 -0.23 -6.34 -10.51
CA LEU A 66 0.94 -7.02 -9.93
C LEU A 66 1.49 -8.13 -10.83
N ARG A 67 0.66 -8.74 -11.69
CA ARG A 67 1.14 -9.75 -12.66
C ARG A 67 2.04 -9.15 -13.74
N SER A 68 1.91 -7.86 -14.02
CA SER A 68 2.71 -7.13 -15.01
C SER A 68 3.78 -6.24 -14.38
N SER A 69 3.83 -6.15 -13.04
CA SER A 69 4.78 -5.33 -12.31
C SER A 69 5.86 -6.19 -11.64
N ASP A 70 7.13 -5.84 -11.86
CA ASP A 70 8.27 -6.50 -11.20
C ASP A 70 8.43 -6.11 -9.73
N LYS A 71 7.74 -5.05 -9.29
CA LYS A 71 7.94 -4.42 -7.97
C LYS A 71 6.62 -3.90 -7.39
N MET A 72 6.54 -3.91 -6.06
CA MET A 72 5.48 -3.27 -5.28
C MET A 72 6.12 -2.47 -4.15
N LEU A 73 5.60 -1.28 -3.90
CA LEU A 73 6.01 -0.47 -2.75
C LEU A 73 5.12 -0.84 -1.55
N VAL A 74 5.74 -1.19 -0.43
CA VAL A 74 5.04 -1.41 0.84
C VAL A 74 5.35 -0.24 1.75
N ILE A 75 4.30 0.40 2.29
CA ILE A 75 4.41 1.49 3.25
C ILE A 75 3.76 1.03 4.54
N GLU A 76 4.56 0.88 5.58
CA GLU A 76 4.09 0.61 6.94
C GLU A 76 3.77 1.93 7.64
N ILE A 77 2.61 2.00 8.27
CA ILE A 77 2.06 3.21 8.89
C ILE A 77 1.78 2.95 10.37
N ASP A 78 2.42 3.74 11.23
CA ASP A 78 2.04 3.85 12.64
C ASP A 78 0.68 4.55 12.74
N LEU A 79 -0.39 3.76 12.83
CA LEU A 79 -1.77 4.26 12.84
C LEU A 79 -2.09 5.05 14.12
N ASP A 80 -1.41 4.73 15.23
CA ASP A 80 -1.61 5.39 16.52
C ASP A 80 -1.04 6.80 16.46
N LYS A 81 0.21 6.95 16.02
CA LYS A 81 0.84 8.27 15.84
C LYS A 81 0.09 9.13 14.84
N VAL A 82 -0.46 8.54 13.79
CA VAL A 82 -1.27 9.26 12.81
C VAL A 82 -2.57 9.74 13.43
N SER A 83 -3.21 8.90 14.23
CA SER A 83 -4.43 9.26 14.96
C SER A 83 -4.15 10.39 15.96
N GLU A 84 -3.03 10.34 16.68
CA GLU A 84 -2.58 11.40 17.57
C GLU A 84 -2.36 12.73 16.84
N LEU A 85 -1.63 12.71 15.71
CA LEU A 85 -1.35 13.90 14.90
C LEU A 85 -2.60 14.56 14.34
N ASN A 86 -3.69 13.81 14.17
CA ASN A 86 -4.97 14.33 13.71
C ASN A 86 -6.02 14.44 14.82
N GLU A 87 -5.58 14.45 16.09
CA GLU A 87 -6.47 14.59 17.27
C GLU A 87 -7.63 13.58 17.27
N GLY A 88 -7.41 12.37 16.77
CA GLY A 88 -8.43 11.32 16.65
C GLY A 88 -9.53 11.61 15.61
N ARG A 89 -9.37 12.61 14.75
CA ARG A 89 -10.38 12.99 13.74
C ARG A 89 -10.41 12.07 12.52
N LEU A 90 -9.43 11.18 12.39
CA LEU A 90 -9.35 10.22 11.30
C LEU A 90 -10.18 8.98 11.64
N THR A 91 -11.20 8.72 10.82
CA THR A 91 -12.02 7.51 10.91
C THR A 91 -11.33 6.28 10.34
N ASP A 92 -10.42 6.46 9.37
CA ASP A 92 -9.60 5.40 8.76
C ASP A 92 -8.27 6.01 8.28
N PRO A 93 -7.23 6.00 9.15
CA PRO A 93 -5.95 6.63 8.85
C PRO A 93 -5.31 6.08 7.55
N SER A 94 -5.38 4.76 7.32
CA SER A 94 -4.82 4.12 6.12
C SER A 94 -5.50 4.61 4.84
N LYS A 95 -6.82 4.74 4.82
CA LYS A 95 -7.55 5.30 3.67
C LYS A 95 -7.21 6.77 3.43
N VAL A 96 -6.95 7.54 4.48
CA VAL A 96 -6.56 8.94 4.34
C VAL A 96 -5.17 9.06 3.71
N PHE A 97 -4.21 8.25 4.12
CA PHE A 97 -2.89 8.21 3.46
C PHE A 97 -2.97 7.81 2.00
N LYS A 98 -3.77 6.78 1.68
CA LYS A 98 -4.04 6.40 0.29
C LYS A 98 -4.52 7.62 -0.51
N ARG A 99 -5.52 8.36 -0.02
CA ARG A 99 -6.05 9.55 -0.71
C ARG A 99 -5.00 10.64 -0.89
N TYR A 100 -4.16 10.90 0.12
CA TYR A 100 -3.07 11.87 0.01
C TYR A 100 -2.03 11.44 -1.02
N TYR A 101 -1.66 10.16 -1.02
CA TYR A 101 -0.71 9.60 -1.97
C TYR A 101 -1.25 9.65 -3.40
N GLU A 102 -2.51 9.24 -3.62
CA GLU A 102 -3.19 9.35 -4.90
C GLU A 102 -3.22 10.81 -5.37
N ALA A 103 -3.61 11.76 -4.50
CA ALA A 103 -3.61 13.19 -4.84
C ALA A 103 -2.21 13.74 -5.17
N MET A 104 -1.15 13.22 -4.55
CA MET A 104 0.24 13.63 -4.82
C MET A 104 0.76 13.02 -6.13
N ILE A 105 0.50 11.74 -6.38
CA ILE A 105 0.84 11.07 -7.65
C ILE A 105 0.06 11.66 -8.82
N ASP A 106 -1.22 11.98 -8.61
CA ASP A 106 -2.03 12.63 -9.64
C ASP A 106 -1.66 14.10 -9.83
N ARG A 107 -1.07 14.78 -8.84
CA ARG A 107 -0.57 16.15 -8.99
C ARG A 107 0.54 16.26 -10.03
N ASP A 108 1.40 15.25 -10.16
CA ASP A 108 2.39 15.20 -11.26
C ASP A 108 1.70 15.17 -12.64
N SER A 109 0.42 14.78 -12.72
CA SER A 109 -0.36 14.88 -13.96
C SER A 109 -1.13 16.19 -14.16
N PHE A 110 -1.31 16.99 -13.10
CA PHE A 110 -1.84 18.35 -13.23
C PHE A 110 -0.76 19.33 -13.72
N ALA A 111 0.51 19.06 -13.42
CA ALA A 111 1.63 19.85 -13.89
C ALA A 111 1.89 19.68 -15.41
N GLU A 112 1.62 18.51 -15.99
CA GLU A 112 1.74 18.31 -17.46
C GLU A 112 0.62 19.01 -18.26
N ASN A 113 -0.59 19.15 -17.70
CA ASN A 113 -1.70 19.80 -18.40
C ASN A 113 -1.72 21.35 -18.28
N SER A 114 -0.74 21.95 -17.59
CA SER A 114 -0.65 23.41 -17.44
C SER A 114 0.41 24.06 -18.33
N VAL A 115 1.03 23.31 -19.24
CA VAL A 115 2.00 23.83 -20.22
C VAL A 115 1.39 24.03 -21.63
N ASP A 116 0.20 23.49 -21.91
CA ASP A 116 -0.47 23.59 -23.23
C ASP A 116 -1.71 24.50 -23.26
N ALA A 117 -1.74 25.54 -22.41
CA ALA A 117 -2.70 26.64 -22.55
C ALA A 117 -1.96 27.95 -22.82
N ILE A 118 -1.47 28.10 -24.06
CA ILE A 118 -1.17 29.40 -24.68
C ILE A 118 -2.29 29.72 -25.67
#